data_AF-A0A3N0FPZ2-F1
#
_entry.id   AF-A0A3N0FPZ2-F1
#
_cell.length_a   1.000
_cell.length_b   1.000
_cell.length_c   1.000
_cell.angle_alpha   90.00
_cell.angle_beta   90.00
_cell.angle_gamma   90.00
#
_symmetry.space_group_name_H-M   'P 1'
#
loop_
_entity.id
_entity.type
_entity.pdbx_description
1 polymer ?
#
loop_
_entity_poly.entity_id
_entity_poly.type
_entity_poly.pdbx_seq_one_letter_code
_entity_poly.pdbx_strand_id
1 'polypeptide(L)'
;MQKQTFLLNTKSSMPEWMTIQEAIRITKKTTKTELTDSDIYRHALYGNISLSIYFQSPVVLRKIRTLDNKLKLRPVGHSFIDRLCLLDRNSFLGKRNLILSTEGRYITPTQPIIDTLLAGHEYVIVQRLLARSLHIPLPHIGENEINYGISVTLSGEIFQVFEKFTWQERINQKIMRLPEKMWTDIYQEIQQQGMNPNLRKDYFPVHDLPQDACFVIRHTELEKLINMPTKNQTSSSSSTRISTPLSRLFWLACKHNEAISPLIRQPYKLLSIFEQWASTDGITDHLSGDTLKTALERGSPTSISGSN
;
A
#
# COMPACT_ATOMS: atom_id res chain seq x y z
N MET A 1 1.94 48.90 32.10
CA MET A 1 1.32 48.31 30.88
C MET A 1 2.04 47.01 30.57
N GLN A 2 1.31 45.90 30.65
CA GLN A 2 1.82 44.54 30.62
C GLN A 2 2.37 44.19 29.22
N LYS A 3 3.59 43.66 29.17
CA LYS A 3 4.12 42.89 28.04
C LYS A 3 3.30 41.61 27.93
N GLN A 4 2.46 41.52 26.90
CA GLN A 4 1.80 40.28 26.52
C GLN A 4 2.85 39.36 25.89
N THR A 5 3.33 38.42 26.70
CA THR A 5 4.12 37.28 26.24
C THR A 5 3.20 36.37 25.44
N PHE A 6 3.38 36.33 24.12
CA PHE A 6 2.74 35.33 23.28
C PHE A 6 3.31 33.96 23.65
N LEU A 7 2.56 33.22 24.46
CA LEU A 7 2.77 31.80 24.71
C LEU A 7 2.48 31.06 23.39
N LEU A 8 3.53 30.80 22.61
CA LEU A 8 3.50 29.86 21.49
C LEU A 8 3.21 28.46 22.07
N ASN A 9 1.95 28.07 21.96
CA ASN A 9 1.45 26.74 22.28
C ASN A 9 2.11 25.74 21.32
N THR A 10 3.22 25.13 21.74
CA THR A 10 3.94 24.09 21.01
C THR A 10 3.18 22.76 21.05
N LYS A 11 2.03 22.69 20.39
CA LYS A 11 1.62 21.41 19.79
C LYS A 11 2.55 21.21 18.60
N SER A 12 3.49 20.27 18.67
CA SER A 12 4.39 19.98 17.55
C SER A 12 3.56 19.64 16.31
N SER A 13 3.47 20.57 15.37
CA SER A 13 2.86 20.33 14.07
C SER A 13 3.66 19.22 13.41
N MET A 14 3.08 18.02 13.29
CA MET A 14 3.72 16.95 12.53
C MET A 14 3.90 17.43 11.09
N PRO A 15 5.06 17.16 10.47
CA PRO A 15 5.27 17.54 9.08
C PRO A 15 4.23 16.82 8.20
N GLU A 16 3.69 17.52 7.21
CA GLU A 16 2.66 16.98 6.31
C GLU A 16 3.17 15.73 5.57
N TRP A 17 4.45 15.76 5.20
CA TRP A 17 5.16 14.67 4.55
C TRP A 17 6.37 14.25 5.38
N MET A 18 6.62 12.96 5.43
CA MET A 18 7.75 12.40 6.16
C MET A 18 8.34 11.22 5.42
N THR A 19 9.65 11.04 5.52
CA THR A 19 10.31 9.82 5.07
C THR A 19 9.79 8.63 5.85
N ILE A 20 9.91 7.42 5.28
CA ILE A 20 9.48 6.18 5.95
C ILE A 20 10.18 6.03 7.32
N GLN A 21 11.46 6.41 7.42
CA GLN A 21 12.21 6.36 8.68
C GLN A 21 11.70 7.37 9.71
N GLU A 22 11.37 8.59 9.29
CA GLU A 22 10.77 9.60 10.17
C GLU A 22 9.41 9.14 10.68
N ALA A 23 8.57 8.58 9.80
CA ALA A 23 7.26 8.03 10.17
C ALA A 23 7.39 7.01 11.31
N ILE A 24 8.29 6.04 11.16
CA ILE A 24 8.56 5.00 12.17
C ILE A 24 9.08 5.62 13.47
N ARG A 25 9.98 6.61 13.39
CA ARG A 25 10.50 7.28 14.58
C ARG A 25 9.42 8.04 15.33
N ILE A 26 8.46 8.62 14.62
CA ILE A 26 7.35 9.34 15.23
C ILE A 26 6.35 8.35 15.85
N THR A 27 5.95 7.30 15.13
CA THR A 27 5.03 6.29 15.69
C THR A 27 5.59 5.63 16.95
N LYS A 28 6.89 5.28 16.97
CA LYS A 28 7.55 4.75 18.17
C LYS A 28 7.51 5.68 19.38
N LYS A 29 7.50 7.00 19.17
CA LYS A 29 7.45 8.00 20.25
C LYS A 29 6.02 8.29 20.72
N THR A 30 5.07 8.30 19.80
CA THR A 30 3.73 8.84 20.04
C THR A 30 2.69 7.74 20.28
N THR A 31 2.96 6.50 19.86
CA THR A 31 2.01 5.39 19.90
C THR A 31 2.62 4.14 20.54
N LYS A 32 1.78 3.29 21.16
CA LYS A 32 2.21 1.98 21.70
C LYS A 32 2.39 0.91 20.62
N THR A 33 2.05 1.22 19.38
CA THR A 33 2.16 0.32 18.22
C THR A 33 3.54 0.42 17.60
N GLU A 34 4.26 -0.70 17.53
CA GLU A 34 5.52 -0.81 16.81
C GLU A 34 5.27 -0.96 15.31
N LEU A 35 5.12 0.16 14.61
CA LEU A 35 5.06 0.16 13.15
C LEU A 35 6.48 -0.04 12.58
N THR A 36 6.63 -0.98 11.65
CA THR A 36 7.88 -1.22 10.91
C THR A 36 7.82 -0.62 9.50
N ASP A 37 8.98 -0.48 8.85
CA ASP A 37 9.06 -0.14 7.43
C ASP A 37 8.38 -1.21 6.56
N SER A 38 8.52 -2.48 6.92
CA SER A 38 7.85 -3.59 6.27
C SER A 38 6.32 -3.45 6.27
N ASP A 39 5.74 -2.91 7.35
CA ASP A 39 4.31 -2.68 7.44
C ASP A 39 3.88 -1.57 6.48
N ILE A 40 4.61 -0.46 6.46
CA ILE A 40 4.32 0.65 5.54
C ILE A 40 4.39 0.17 4.08
N TYR A 41 5.47 -0.51 3.68
CA TYR A 41 5.60 -1.00 2.31
C TYR A 41 4.52 -2.03 1.96
N ARG A 42 4.19 -2.94 2.89
CA ARG A 42 3.14 -3.95 2.68
C ARG A 42 1.77 -3.30 2.50
N HIS A 43 1.41 -2.35 3.35
CA HIS A 43 0.13 -1.65 3.25
C HIS A 43 0.05 -0.74 2.01
N ALA A 44 1.17 -0.17 1.55
CA ALA A 44 1.23 0.54 0.27
C ALA A 44 0.97 -0.40 -0.91
N LEU A 45 1.61 -1.58 -0.93
CA LEU A 45 1.41 -2.58 -1.98
C LEU A 45 0.00 -3.18 -1.99
N TYR A 46 -0.66 -3.25 -0.83
CA TYR A 46 -2.07 -3.66 -0.71
C TYR A 46 -3.07 -2.56 -1.10
N GLY A 47 -2.60 -1.33 -1.36
CA GLY A 47 -3.46 -0.18 -1.64
C GLY A 47 -4.22 0.34 -0.43
N ASN A 48 -3.81 -0.04 0.80
CA ASN A 48 -4.41 0.46 2.03
C ASN A 48 -3.98 1.89 2.35
N ILE A 49 -2.79 2.27 1.89
CA ILE A 49 -2.25 3.63 1.99
C ILE A 49 -1.62 4.04 0.67
N SER A 50 -1.49 5.34 0.48
CA SER A 50 -0.73 5.91 -0.63
C SER A 50 0.65 6.36 -0.18
N LEU A 51 1.63 6.17 -1.06
CA LEU A 51 2.97 6.76 -0.93
C LEU A 51 3.13 7.86 -1.98
N SER A 52 4.12 8.69 -1.73
CA SER A 52 4.55 9.73 -2.66
C SER A 52 6.05 9.65 -2.84
N ILE A 53 6.55 10.22 -3.93
CA ILE A 53 7.98 10.27 -4.22
C ILE A 53 8.42 11.71 -4.01
N TYR A 54 9.43 11.89 -3.16
CA TYR A 54 10.12 13.15 -3.00
C TYR A 54 11.31 13.19 -3.96
N PHE A 55 11.27 14.09 -4.94
CA PHE A 55 12.36 14.37 -5.88
C PHE A 55 13.13 15.61 -5.42
N GLN A 56 14.36 15.43 -4.93
CA GLN A 56 15.19 16.58 -4.55
C GLN A 56 15.66 17.37 -5.78
N SER A 57 16.07 16.66 -6.84
CA SER A 57 16.36 17.26 -8.14
C SER A 57 15.10 17.49 -8.98
N PRO A 58 15.04 18.57 -9.79
CA PRO A 58 13.92 18.83 -10.67
C PRO A 58 13.70 17.70 -11.68
N VAL A 59 12.46 17.22 -11.77
CA VAL A 59 12.02 16.27 -12.78
C VAL A 59 11.03 16.91 -13.76
N VAL A 60 10.82 16.26 -14.90
CA VAL A 60 9.87 16.70 -15.91
C VAL A 60 8.78 15.64 -16.03
N LEU A 61 7.53 16.06 -16.15
CA LEU A 61 6.40 15.15 -16.26
C LEU A 61 5.74 15.27 -17.63
N ARG A 62 5.17 14.16 -18.10
CA ARG A 62 4.27 14.16 -19.25
C ARG A 62 3.13 13.16 -19.06
N LYS A 63 1.90 13.58 -19.39
CA LYS A 63 0.69 12.78 -19.17
C LYS A 63 0.77 11.48 -19.94
N ILE A 64 0.47 10.36 -19.27
CA ILE A 64 0.35 9.06 -19.93
C ILE A 64 -1.04 8.94 -20.55
N ARG A 65 -1.09 8.43 -21.78
CA ARG A 65 -2.34 8.12 -22.46
C ARG A 65 -3.01 6.92 -21.81
N THR A 66 -4.30 7.04 -21.53
CA THR A 66 -5.14 5.94 -21.08
C THR A 66 -6.21 5.64 -22.12
N LEU A 67 -6.57 4.37 -22.24
CA LEU A 67 -7.72 3.89 -23.03
C LEU A 67 -8.43 2.85 -22.16
N ASP A 68 -9.72 3.04 -21.90
CA ASP A 68 -10.52 2.15 -21.04
C ASP A 68 -9.86 1.86 -19.69
N ASN A 69 -9.35 2.91 -19.04
CA ASN A 69 -8.59 2.85 -17.77
C ASN A 69 -7.30 2.01 -17.81
N LYS A 70 -6.79 1.67 -19.00
CA LYS A 70 -5.50 0.99 -19.18
C LYS A 70 -4.46 1.93 -19.75
N LEU A 71 -3.22 1.82 -19.28
CA LEU A 71 -2.08 2.57 -19.80
C LEU A 71 -1.81 2.14 -21.25
N LYS A 72 -1.75 3.11 -22.17
CA LYS A 72 -1.49 2.84 -23.58
C LYS A 72 0.00 2.73 -23.84
N LEU A 73 0.40 1.65 -24.50
CA LEU A 73 1.77 1.46 -24.99
C LEU A 73 1.89 1.88 -26.46
N ARG A 74 3.11 2.22 -26.88
CA ARG A 74 3.46 2.45 -28.28
C ARG A 74 4.82 1.84 -28.59
N PRO A 75 5.08 1.47 -29.86
CA PRO A 75 6.41 1.07 -30.26
C PRO A 75 7.42 2.21 -30.11
N VAL A 76 8.63 1.85 -29.74
CA VAL A 76 9.83 2.68 -29.93
C VAL A 76 10.16 2.70 -31.42
N GLY A 77 10.67 3.83 -31.92
CA GLY A 77 11.06 3.96 -33.33
C GLY A 77 12.05 2.88 -33.76
N HIS A 78 12.21 2.75 -35.08
CA HIS A 78 13.07 1.71 -35.66
C HIS A 78 14.58 1.96 -35.43
N SER A 79 14.97 3.18 -35.05
CA SER A 79 16.39 3.49 -34.88
C SER A 79 16.98 2.76 -33.68
N PHE A 80 18.24 2.33 -33.82
CA PHE A 80 18.99 1.73 -32.73
C PHE A 80 19.14 2.70 -31.54
N ILE A 81 19.38 3.98 -31.84
CA ILE A 81 19.61 5.04 -30.85
C ILE A 81 18.35 5.34 -30.03
N ASP A 82 17.18 5.38 -30.66
CA ASP A 82 15.90 5.52 -29.94
C ASP A 82 15.71 4.37 -28.95
N ARG A 83 15.96 3.13 -29.38
CA ARG A 83 15.85 1.95 -28.52
C ARG A 83 16.85 2.01 -27.36
N LEU A 84 18.09 2.37 -27.63
CA LEU A 84 19.12 2.51 -26.59
C LEU A 84 18.75 3.55 -25.53
N CYS A 85 18.22 4.70 -25.95
CA CYS A 85 18.00 5.83 -25.05
C CYS A 85 16.65 5.79 -24.32
N LEU A 86 15.60 5.25 -24.97
CA LEU A 86 14.23 5.26 -24.46
C LEU A 86 13.82 4.00 -23.70
N LEU A 87 14.50 2.86 -23.89
CA LEU A 87 14.19 1.62 -23.19
C LEU A 87 15.02 1.46 -21.91
N ASP A 88 14.52 0.66 -20.97
CA ASP A 88 15.33 0.13 -19.89
C ASP A 88 16.34 -0.92 -20.41
N ARG A 89 17.34 -1.25 -19.59
CA ARG A 89 18.40 -2.20 -19.96
C ARG A 89 17.85 -3.57 -20.38
N ASN A 90 16.92 -4.12 -19.62
CA ASN A 90 16.36 -5.44 -19.86
C ASN A 90 15.45 -5.44 -21.09
N SER A 91 14.64 -4.39 -21.29
CA SER A 91 13.84 -4.27 -22.52
C SER A 91 14.71 -4.11 -23.76
N PHE A 92 15.80 -3.32 -23.68
CA PHE A 92 16.75 -3.17 -24.78
C PHE A 92 17.40 -4.51 -25.15
N LEU A 93 17.94 -5.24 -24.17
CA LEU A 93 18.59 -6.54 -24.38
C LEU A 93 17.60 -7.63 -24.83
N GLY A 94 16.40 -7.62 -24.25
CA GLY A 94 15.30 -8.52 -24.58
C GLY A 94 14.56 -8.17 -25.87
N LYS A 95 15.04 -7.18 -26.64
CA LYS A 95 14.44 -6.70 -27.91
C LYS A 95 12.96 -6.32 -27.78
N ARG A 96 12.53 -5.88 -26.59
CA ARG A 96 11.18 -5.37 -26.34
C ARG A 96 11.12 -3.91 -26.73
N ASN A 97 10.32 -3.60 -27.75
CA ASN A 97 10.31 -2.28 -28.36
C ASN A 97 9.07 -1.47 -27.96
N LEU A 98 8.58 -1.57 -26.73
CA LEU A 98 7.38 -0.86 -26.27
C LEU A 98 7.72 0.12 -25.15
N ILE A 99 7.12 1.31 -25.19
CA ILE A 99 7.16 2.32 -24.12
C ILE A 99 5.76 2.90 -23.88
N LEU A 100 5.59 3.58 -22.75
CA LEU A 100 4.36 4.32 -22.47
C LEU A 100 4.11 5.38 -23.54
N SER A 101 2.87 5.44 -24.02
CA SER A 101 2.40 6.50 -24.88
C SER A 101 2.07 7.71 -24.02
N THR A 102 2.72 8.84 -24.29
CA THR A 102 2.50 10.09 -23.56
C THR A 102 1.94 11.17 -24.47
N GLU A 103 1.25 12.14 -23.89
CA GLU A 103 0.60 13.22 -24.60
C GLU A 103 0.67 14.56 -23.88
N GLY A 104 0.17 15.60 -24.55
CA GLY A 104 0.25 16.96 -24.04
C GLY A 104 1.69 17.48 -23.97
N ARG A 105 1.84 18.56 -23.21
CA ARG A 105 3.12 19.26 -23.00
C ARG A 105 3.90 18.62 -21.86
N TYR A 106 5.23 18.76 -21.93
CA TYR A 106 6.09 18.51 -20.79
C TYR A 106 5.87 19.61 -19.76
N ILE A 107 5.72 19.23 -18.50
CA ILE A 107 5.52 20.16 -17.39
C ILE A 107 6.58 19.92 -16.31
N THR A 108 7.01 20.99 -15.66
CA THR A 108 7.83 20.89 -14.45
C THR A 108 6.90 21.03 -13.25
N PRO A 109 6.83 20.04 -12.34
CA PRO A 109 5.97 20.12 -11.17
C PRO A 109 6.44 21.25 -10.25
N THR A 110 5.50 21.96 -9.63
CA THR A 110 5.81 23.06 -8.70
C THR A 110 6.24 22.55 -7.34
N GLN A 111 5.79 21.36 -6.95
CA GLN A 111 6.15 20.69 -5.70
C GLN A 111 7.07 19.50 -5.98
N PRO A 112 8.10 19.30 -5.14
CA PRO A 112 9.04 18.18 -5.32
C PRO A 112 8.48 16.84 -4.84
N ILE A 113 7.41 16.85 -4.03
CA ILE A 113 6.73 15.65 -3.54
C ILE A 113 5.49 15.41 -4.39
N ILE A 114 5.40 14.23 -4.99
CA ILE A 114 4.31 13.89 -5.92
C ILE A 114 3.77 12.52 -5.57
N ASP A 115 2.44 12.42 -5.44
CA ASP A 115 1.76 11.16 -5.16
C ASP A 115 2.06 10.11 -6.22
N THR A 116 2.03 8.83 -5.85
CA THR A 116 2.11 7.74 -6.81
C THR A 116 1.07 6.68 -6.52
N LEU A 117 0.39 6.21 -7.57
CA LEU A 117 -0.51 5.07 -7.52
C LEU A 117 0.23 3.73 -7.61
N LEU A 118 1.57 3.75 -7.65
CA LEU A 118 2.40 2.58 -7.91
C LEU A 118 1.99 1.86 -9.20
N ALA A 119 1.72 2.62 -10.27
CA ALA A 119 1.24 2.11 -11.56
C ALA A 119 2.38 1.77 -12.54
N GLY A 120 3.62 2.17 -12.24
CA GLY A 120 4.83 1.94 -13.02
C GLY A 120 5.87 1.12 -12.25
N HIS A 121 7.15 1.32 -12.60
CA HIS A 121 8.25 0.56 -12.01
C HIS A 121 8.47 0.84 -10.51
N GLU A 122 7.97 1.97 -10.01
CA GLU A 122 8.00 2.29 -8.58
C GLU A 122 7.33 1.22 -7.70
N TYR A 123 6.34 0.47 -8.21
CA TYR A 123 5.76 -0.69 -7.53
C TYR A 123 6.81 -1.76 -7.22
N VAL A 124 7.63 -2.10 -8.21
CA VAL A 124 8.73 -3.07 -8.09
C VAL A 124 9.78 -2.58 -7.09
N ILE A 125 10.05 -1.28 -7.06
CA ILE A 125 10.96 -0.67 -6.10
C ILE A 125 10.42 -0.86 -4.68
N VAL A 126 9.13 -0.58 -4.44
CA VAL A 126 8.49 -0.82 -3.12
C VAL A 126 8.51 -2.30 -2.75
N GLN A 127 8.28 -3.22 -3.70
CA GLN A 127 8.42 -4.66 -3.45
C GLN A 127 9.84 -5.06 -3.02
N ARG A 128 10.87 -4.50 -3.65
CA ARG A 128 12.27 -4.74 -3.27
C ARG A 128 12.60 -4.15 -1.90
N LEU A 129 12.05 -2.97 -1.58
CA LEU A 129 12.17 -2.37 -0.25
C LEU A 129 11.52 -3.24 0.82
N LEU A 130 10.32 -3.76 0.55
CA LEU A 130 9.65 -4.73 1.43
C LEU A 130 10.50 -6.00 1.61
N ALA A 131 10.99 -6.60 0.53
CA ALA A 131 11.80 -7.81 0.61
C ALA A 131 13.07 -7.62 1.47
N ARG A 132 13.74 -6.46 1.32
CA ARG A 132 14.90 -6.09 2.15
C ARG A 132 14.52 -5.92 3.62
N SER A 133 13.42 -5.23 3.90
CA SER A 133 12.93 -5.02 5.28
C SER A 133 12.57 -6.33 5.99
N LEU A 134 12.12 -7.33 5.24
CA LEU A 134 11.77 -8.66 5.75
C LEU A 134 12.92 -9.66 5.73
N HIS A 135 14.10 -9.27 5.23
CA HIS A 135 15.25 -10.16 5.03
C HIS A 135 14.91 -11.41 4.19
N ILE A 136 14.00 -11.27 3.22
CA ILE A 136 13.65 -12.34 2.28
C ILE A 136 14.35 -12.14 0.93
N PRO A 137 14.43 -13.17 0.08
CA PRO A 137 14.98 -13.03 -1.26
C PRO A 137 14.28 -11.89 -2.02
N LEU A 138 15.07 -11.11 -2.77
CA LEU A 138 14.52 -10.10 -3.65
C LEU A 138 13.58 -10.77 -4.67
N PRO A 139 12.49 -10.10 -5.08
CA PRO A 139 11.61 -10.63 -6.11
C PRO A 139 12.44 -11.02 -7.33
N HIS A 140 12.25 -12.24 -7.81
CA HIS A 140 12.96 -12.73 -8.98
C HIS A 140 12.58 -11.83 -10.14
N ILE A 141 13.53 -10.99 -10.57
CA ILE A 141 13.41 -10.19 -11.79
C ILE A 141 13.45 -11.20 -12.92
N GLY A 142 12.31 -11.79 -13.26
CA GLY A 142 12.21 -12.72 -14.36
C GLY A 142 12.64 -12.01 -15.64
N GLU A 143 13.06 -12.80 -16.64
CA GLU A 143 13.35 -12.30 -17.99
C GLU A 143 12.17 -11.48 -18.57
N ASN A 144 10.96 -11.63 -18.02
CA ASN A 144 9.72 -10.97 -18.39
C ASN A 144 9.33 -9.71 -17.61
N GLU A 145 10.11 -9.24 -16.62
CA GLU A 145 9.80 -7.96 -15.97
C GLU A 145 10.10 -6.79 -16.93
N ILE A 146 9.08 -5.99 -17.24
CA ILE A 146 9.19 -4.85 -18.16
C ILE A 146 9.17 -3.56 -17.34
N ASN A 147 10.25 -2.78 -17.46
CA ASN A 147 10.34 -1.48 -16.81
C ASN A 147 9.98 -0.38 -17.82
N TYR A 148 8.74 0.08 -17.76
CA TYR A 148 8.27 1.20 -18.58
C TYR A 148 8.60 2.59 -18.00
N GLY A 149 9.28 2.63 -16.87
CA GLY A 149 9.65 3.85 -16.16
C GLY A 149 8.79 4.16 -14.94
N ILE A 150 9.17 5.25 -14.28
CA ILE A 150 8.53 5.76 -13.07
C ILE A 150 7.28 6.56 -13.43
N SER A 151 6.19 6.30 -12.71
CA SER A 151 4.94 7.04 -12.81
C SER A 151 4.59 7.75 -11.51
N VAL A 152 3.95 8.92 -11.66
CA VAL A 152 3.44 9.74 -10.56
C VAL A 152 2.04 10.20 -10.90
N THR A 153 1.29 10.62 -9.88
CA THR A 153 -0.09 11.06 -9.98
C THR A 153 -0.20 12.50 -9.53
N LEU A 154 -0.74 13.34 -10.40
CA LEU A 154 -0.95 14.75 -10.15
C LEU A 154 -2.37 15.12 -10.56
N SER A 155 -3.15 15.68 -9.63
CA SER A 155 -4.55 16.06 -9.86
C SER A 155 -5.43 14.92 -10.41
N GLY A 156 -5.20 13.69 -9.94
CA GLY A 156 -5.95 12.48 -10.36
C GLY A 156 -5.52 11.87 -11.68
N GLU A 157 -4.53 12.45 -12.36
CA GLU A 157 -4.02 12.01 -13.66
C GLU A 157 -2.63 11.38 -13.51
N ILE A 158 -2.32 10.39 -14.35
CA ILE A 158 -1.05 9.66 -14.28
C ILE A 158 -0.06 10.28 -15.28
N PHE A 159 1.12 10.60 -14.78
CA PHE A 159 2.23 11.16 -15.54
C PHE A 159 3.44 10.24 -15.48
N GLN A 160 4.18 10.17 -16.58
CA GLN A 160 5.49 9.54 -16.61
C GLN A 160 6.56 10.58 -16.28
N VAL A 161 7.58 10.16 -15.53
CA VAL A 161 8.72 10.98 -15.13
C VAL A 161 9.81 10.94 -16.22
N PHE A 162 10.34 12.10 -16.55
CA PHE A 162 11.38 12.33 -17.55
C PHE A 162 12.53 13.15 -16.98
N GLU A 163 13.72 12.89 -17.50
CA GLU A 163 14.90 13.73 -17.33
C GLU A 163 15.26 14.40 -18.65
N LYS A 164 15.91 15.57 -18.57
CA LYS A 164 16.35 16.33 -19.73
C LYS A 164 17.87 16.21 -19.88
N PHE A 165 18.29 15.50 -20.91
CA PHE A 165 19.70 15.31 -21.26
C PHE A 165 19.95 15.66 -22.70
N THR A 166 21.21 15.88 -23.06
CA THR A 166 21.65 15.71 -24.45
C THR A 166 21.59 14.24 -24.84
N TRP A 167 21.44 13.96 -26.13
CA TRP A 167 21.53 12.59 -26.63
C TRP A 167 22.88 11.94 -26.28
N GLN A 168 23.99 12.69 -26.34
CA GLN A 168 25.31 12.18 -25.99
C GLN A 168 25.40 11.74 -24.52
N GLU A 169 24.98 12.60 -23.58
CA GLU A 169 24.95 12.27 -22.14
C GLU A 169 24.11 11.02 -21.90
N ARG A 170 22.93 10.93 -22.52
CA ARG A 170 22.04 9.78 -22.36
C ARG A 170 22.64 8.49 -22.91
N ILE A 171 23.26 8.54 -24.09
CA ILE A 171 23.95 7.40 -24.71
C ILE A 171 25.05 6.90 -23.78
N ASN A 172 25.92 7.81 -23.30
CA ASN A 172 27.02 7.45 -22.39
C ASN A 172 26.50 6.79 -21.11
N GLN A 173 25.46 7.37 -20.49
CA GLN A 173 24.82 6.78 -19.31
C GLN A 173 24.25 5.38 -19.58
N LYS A 174 23.68 5.14 -20.76
CA LYS A 174 23.11 3.84 -21.12
C LYS A 174 24.19 2.80 -21.43
N ILE A 175 25.25 3.16 -22.15
CA ILE A 175 26.38 2.28 -22.46
C ILE A 175 27.06 1.80 -21.19
N MET A 176 27.30 2.69 -20.22
CA MET A 176 27.93 2.32 -18.93
C MET A 176 27.13 1.27 -18.14
N ARG A 177 25.83 1.10 -18.42
CA ARG A 177 24.98 0.09 -17.78
C ARG A 177 24.88 -1.22 -18.58
N LEU A 178 25.45 -1.28 -19.78
CA LEU A 178 25.47 -2.46 -20.64
C LEU A 178 26.77 -3.27 -20.46
N PRO A 179 26.76 -4.58 -20.78
CA PRO A 179 27.96 -5.40 -20.72
C PRO A 179 29.08 -4.85 -21.62
N GLU A 180 30.31 -4.79 -21.10
CA GLU A 180 31.49 -4.21 -21.77
C GLU A 180 31.72 -4.78 -23.18
N LYS A 181 31.50 -6.08 -23.34
CA LYS A 181 31.63 -6.77 -24.63
C LYS A 181 30.79 -6.17 -25.77
N MET A 182 29.72 -5.44 -25.44
CA MET A 182 28.83 -4.83 -26.43
C MET A 182 29.23 -3.38 -26.78
N TRP A 183 30.15 -2.76 -26.03
CA TRP A 183 30.42 -1.33 -26.20
C TRP A 183 30.96 -0.99 -27.58
N THR A 184 31.90 -1.78 -28.09
CA THR A 184 32.51 -1.58 -29.41
C THR A 184 31.48 -1.58 -30.53
N ASP A 185 30.59 -2.58 -30.54
CA ASP A 185 29.52 -2.71 -31.54
C ASP A 185 28.57 -1.51 -31.48
N ILE A 186 28.24 -1.05 -30.26
CA ILE A 186 27.37 0.11 -30.05
C ILE A 186 28.02 1.39 -30.58
N TYR A 187 29.31 1.63 -30.29
CA TYR A 187 30.02 2.80 -30.79
C TYR A 187 30.13 2.80 -32.32
N GLN A 188 30.35 1.65 -32.94
CA GLN A 188 30.34 1.52 -34.40
C GLN A 188 28.96 1.87 -34.99
N GLU A 189 27.88 1.32 -34.41
CA GLU A 189 26.50 1.61 -34.83
C GLU A 189 26.16 3.10 -34.71
N ILE A 190 26.60 3.77 -33.64
CA ILE A 190 26.43 5.22 -33.44
C ILE A 190 27.14 6.01 -34.55
N GLN A 191 28.39 5.65 -34.87
CA GLN A 191 29.17 6.32 -35.91
C GLN A 191 28.54 6.16 -37.31
N GLN A 192 28.05 4.96 -37.63
CA GLN A 192 27.40 4.67 -38.90
C GLN A 192 26.12 5.48 -39.12
N GLN A 193 25.39 5.81 -38.05
CA GLN A 193 24.16 6.60 -38.14
C GLN A 193 24.40 8.11 -38.29
N GLY A 194 25.65 8.58 -38.26
CA GLY A 194 26.01 9.97 -38.59
C GLY A 194 25.35 11.02 -37.69
N MET A 195 24.87 10.64 -36.50
CA MET A 195 24.29 11.60 -35.56
C MET A 195 25.38 12.53 -35.02
N ASN A 196 25.06 13.81 -34.90
CA ASN A 196 25.82 14.75 -34.06
C ASN A 196 25.08 14.89 -32.71
N PRO A 197 25.34 14.00 -31.73
CA PRO A 197 24.55 13.90 -30.50
C PRO A 197 24.76 15.08 -29.53
N ASN A 198 25.64 16.03 -29.87
CA ASN A 198 26.16 17.03 -28.94
C ASN A 198 25.28 18.28 -28.78
N LEU A 199 24.30 18.51 -29.67
CA LEU A 199 23.59 19.80 -29.73
C LEU A 199 22.13 19.76 -29.29
N ARG A 200 21.47 18.58 -29.32
CA ARG A 200 20.03 18.49 -29.03
C ARG A 200 19.77 17.89 -27.65
N LYS A 201 19.17 18.70 -26.77
CA LYS A 201 18.54 18.22 -25.54
C LYS A 201 17.16 17.65 -25.84
N ASP A 202 16.85 16.51 -25.25
CA ASP A 202 15.54 15.87 -25.34
C ASP A 202 15.12 15.31 -23.98
N TYR A 203 13.89 14.80 -23.89
CA TYR A 203 13.32 14.25 -22.67
C TYR A 203 13.32 12.72 -22.73
N PHE A 204 13.97 12.09 -21.76
CA PHE A 204 14.10 10.64 -21.69
C PHE A 204 13.38 10.07 -20.47
N PRO A 205 12.66 8.95 -20.59
CA PRO A 205 12.01 8.31 -19.46
C PRO A 205 12.99 7.92 -18.35
N VAL A 206 12.57 8.17 -17.12
CA VAL A 206 13.26 7.73 -15.90
C VAL A 206 12.86 6.29 -15.63
N HIS A 207 13.84 5.38 -15.66
CA HIS A 207 13.62 3.94 -15.46
C HIS A 207 13.92 3.48 -14.04
N ASP A 208 14.89 4.13 -13.40
CA ASP A 208 15.25 3.89 -12.00
C ASP A 208 14.99 5.16 -11.23
N LEU A 209 14.58 5.03 -9.97
CA LEU A 209 14.42 6.20 -9.11
C LEU A 209 15.77 6.95 -8.98
N PRO A 210 15.81 8.29 -9.14
CA PRO A 210 17.02 9.08 -8.94
C PRO A 210 17.64 8.84 -7.56
N GLN A 211 18.97 8.97 -7.45
CA GLN A 211 19.70 8.66 -6.21
C GLN A 211 19.29 9.57 -5.03
N ASP A 212 18.84 10.78 -5.34
CA ASP A 212 18.40 11.80 -4.41
C ASP A 212 16.88 11.83 -4.24
N ALA A 213 16.16 10.83 -4.78
CA ALA A 213 14.73 10.68 -4.60
C ALA A 213 14.39 9.52 -3.65
N CYS A 214 13.32 9.67 -2.89
CA CYS A 214 12.88 8.64 -1.93
C CYS A 214 11.36 8.61 -1.77
N PHE A 215 10.85 7.49 -1.24
CA PHE A 215 9.45 7.38 -0.87
C PHE A 215 9.18 8.10 0.46
N VAL A 216 8.09 8.84 0.48
CA VAL A 216 7.57 9.55 1.65
C VAL A 216 6.10 9.19 1.84
N ILE A 217 5.61 9.36 3.06
CA ILE A 217 4.23 9.09 3.44
C ILE A 217 3.59 10.38 3.98
N ARG A 218 2.34 10.62 3.63
CA ARG A 218 1.57 11.75 4.17
C ARG A 218 1.16 11.44 5.60
N HIS A 219 1.11 12.45 6.45
CA HIS A 219 0.59 12.31 7.81
C HIS A 219 -0.76 11.58 7.87
N THR A 220 -1.70 11.95 7.01
CA THR A 220 -3.04 11.33 6.94
C THR A 220 -3.01 9.86 6.56
N GLU A 221 -2.04 9.44 5.72
CA GLU A 221 -1.85 8.03 5.35
C GLU A 221 -1.22 7.24 6.49
N LEU A 222 -0.30 7.86 7.25
CA LEU A 222 0.27 7.26 8.45
C LEU A 222 -0.79 7.05 9.54
N GLU A 223 -1.69 8.03 9.73
CA GLU A 223 -2.81 7.90 10.66
C GLU A 223 -3.73 6.72 10.34
N LYS A 224 -3.94 6.40 9.05
CA LYS A 224 -4.69 5.20 8.65
C LYS A 224 -4.06 3.93 9.17
N LEU A 225 -2.72 3.84 9.16
CA LEU A 225 -2.00 2.68 9.70
C LEU A 225 -2.09 2.60 11.22
N ILE A 226 -1.94 3.73 11.91
CA ILE A 226 -2.00 3.79 13.38
C ILE A 226 -3.40 3.41 13.88
N ASN A 227 -4.43 3.90 13.21
CA ASN A 227 -5.83 3.67 13.57
C ASN A 227 -6.38 2.37 12.98
N MET A 228 -5.56 1.61 12.25
CA MET A 228 -5.99 0.34 11.70
C MET A 228 -6.27 -0.62 12.87
N PRO A 229 -7.46 -1.26 12.93
CA PRO A 229 -7.74 -2.23 13.97
C PRO A 229 -6.72 -3.35 13.84
N THR A 230 -5.79 -3.40 14.79
CA THR A 230 -4.84 -4.50 14.89
C THR A 230 -5.69 -5.74 15.14
N LYS A 231 -5.68 -6.69 14.20
CA LYS A 231 -6.25 -8.04 14.43
C LYS A 231 -5.66 -8.72 15.69
N ASN A 232 -4.58 -8.15 16.24
CA ASN A 232 -3.85 -8.59 17.41
C ASN A 232 -4.00 -7.66 18.63
N GLN A 233 -4.77 -6.57 18.56
CA GLN A 233 -5.42 -6.11 19.79
C GLN A 233 -6.35 -7.26 20.13
N THR A 234 -6.07 -7.87 21.28
CA THR A 234 -6.80 -8.95 21.91
C THR A 234 -8.13 -9.22 21.23
N SER A 235 -8.41 -10.49 20.98
CA SER A 235 -9.76 -10.99 21.20
C SER A 235 -10.26 -10.46 22.56
N SER A 236 -10.73 -9.21 22.64
CA SER A 236 -11.99 -8.92 23.26
C SER A 236 -12.88 -9.89 22.53
N SER A 237 -13.14 -11.00 23.21
CA SER A 237 -14.03 -12.06 22.79
C SER A 237 -15.04 -11.41 21.88
N SER A 238 -15.00 -11.74 20.59
CA SER A 238 -16.15 -11.47 19.75
C SER A 238 -17.29 -12.01 20.57
N SER A 239 -18.07 -11.13 21.19
CA SER A 239 -19.24 -11.52 21.95
C SER A 239 -19.99 -12.34 20.93
N THR A 240 -20.00 -13.66 21.13
CA THR A 240 -20.76 -14.60 20.34
C THR A 240 -22.20 -14.21 20.62
N ARG A 241 -22.65 -13.16 19.95
CA ARG A 241 -23.95 -12.55 20.14
C ARG A 241 -24.91 -13.55 19.55
N ILE A 242 -25.41 -14.43 20.40
CA ILE A 242 -26.61 -15.22 20.13
C ILE A 242 -27.66 -14.24 19.62
N SER A 243 -28.24 -14.52 18.44
CA SER A 243 -29.25 -13.64 17.86
C SER A 243 -30.53 -13.68 18.70
N THR A 244 -31.32 -12.60 18.73
CA THR A 244 -32.59 -12.57 19.50
C THR A 244 -33.50 -13.75 19.16
N PRO A 245 -33.68 -14.17 17.89
CA PRO A 245 -34.49 -15.34 17.55
C PRO A 245 -33.95 -16.64 18.18
N LEU A 246 -32.63 -16.85 18.18
CA LEU A 246 -32.03 -18.04 18.76
C LEU A 246 -32.14 -18.04 20.29
N SER A 247 -31.99 -16.89 20.94
CA SER A 247 -32.26 -16.74 22.38
C SER A 247 -33.71 -17.09 22.74
N ARG A 248 -34.69 -16.69 21.91
CA ARG A 248 -36.12 -17.03 22.13
C ARG A 248 -36.38 -18.52 21.95
N LEU A 249 -35.82 -19.14 20.92
CA LEU A 249 -35.92 -20.59 20.72
C LEU A 249 -35.29 -21.37 21.88
N PHE A 250 -34.11 -20.96 22.32
CA PHE A 250 -33.44 -21.55 23.47
C PHE A 250 -34.26 -21.42 24.77
N TRP A 251 -34.84 -20.24 25.01
CA TRP A 251 -35.71 -20.02 26.16
C TRP A 251 -36.97 -20.90 26.10
N LEU A 252 -37.61 -21.01 24.93
CA LEU A 252 -38.77 -21.90 24.73
C LEU A 252 -38.42 -23.36 24.99
N ALA A 253 -37.27 -23.83 24.48
CA ALA A 253 -36.80 -25.19 24.73
C ALA A 253 -36.58 -25.46 26.23
N CYS A 254 -36.01 -24.50 26.97
CA CYS A 254 -35.85 -24.62 28.42
C CYS A 254 -37.20 -24.57 29.16
N LYS A 255 -38.14 -23.75 28.69
CA LYS A 255 -39.45 -23.55 29.33
C LYS A 255 -40.37 -24.76 29.17
N HIS A 256 -40.30 -25.45 28.05
CA HIS A 256 -41.15 -26.61 27.73
C HIS A 256 -40.53 -27.96 28.12
N ASN A 257 -39.31 -27.98 28.65
CA ASN A 257 -38.69 -29.19 29.17
C ASN A 257 -39.00 -29.34 30.67
N GLU A 258 -39.70 -30.41 31.05
CA GLU A 258 -40.16 -30.65 32.42
C GLU A 258 -39.01 -30.76 33.44
N ALA A 259 -37.86 -31.30 33.04
CA ALA A 259 -36.73 -31.51 33.93
C ALA A 259 -36.00 -30.20 34.30
N ILE A 260 -35.94 -29.25 33.35
CA ILE A 260 -35.13 -28.03 33.51
C ILE A 260 -35.96 -26.74 33.62
N SER A 261 -37.27 -26.77 33.30
CA SER A 261 -38.12 -25.59 33.41
C SER A 261 -38.12 -24.92 34.78
N PRO A 262 -38.06 -25.64 35.93
CA PRO A 262 -37.99 -24.99 37.25
C PRO A 262 -36.69 -24.18 37.45
N LEU A 263 -35.64 -24.50 36.71
CA LEU A 263 -34.30 -23.94 36.83
C LEU A 263 -34.05 -22.78 35.85
N ILE A 264 -35.05 -22.35 35.06
CA ILE A 264 -34.90 -21.30 34.05
C ILE A 264 -34.44 -19.94 34.62
N ARG A 265 -34.65 -19.70 35.92
CA ARG A 265 -34.17 -18.51 36.65
C ARG A 265 -32.84 -18.72 37.36
N GLN A 266 -32.24 -19.90 37.26
CA GLN A 266 -31.01 -20.32 37.92
C GLN A 266 -29.97 -20.76 36.87
N PRO A 267 -29.46 -19.81 36.05
CA PRO A 267 -28.62 -20.11 34.88
C PRO A 267 -27.38 -20.95 35.22
N TYR A 268 -26.74 -20.73 36.37
CA TYR A 268 -25.56 -21.50 36.77
C TYR A 268 -25.86 -22.96 37.15
N LYS A 269 -27.11 -23.29 37.56
CA LYS A 269 -27.52 -24.69 37.76
C LYS A 269 -27.88 -25.39 36.45
N LEU A 270 -28.40 -24.63 35.48
CA LEU A 270 -28.61 -25.12 34.12
C LEU A 270 -27.27 -25.41 33.43
N LEU A 271 -26.26 -24.57 33.67
CA LEU A 271 -24.92 -24.76 33.13
C LEU A 271 -24.37 -26.15 33.46
N SER A 272 -24.43 -26.58 34.73
CA SER A 272 -23.95 -27.90 35.13
C SER A 272 -24.69 -29.05 34.45
N ILE A 273 -25.99 -28.89 34.19
CA ILE A 273 -26.80 -29.90 33.47
C ILE A 273 -26.39 -29.95 32.00
N PHE A 274 -26.23 -28.80 31.35
CA PHE A 274 -25.84 -28.72 29.95
C PHE A 274 -24.40 -29.18 29.71
N GLU A 275 -23.48 -28.92 30.63
CA GLU A 275 -22.12 -29.47 30.55
C GLU A 275 -22.11 -31.00 30.66
N GLN A 276 -22.96 -31.57 31.52
CA GLN A 276 -23.12 -33.02 31.63
C GLN A 276 -23.73 -33.62 30.35
N TRP A 277 -24.76 -32.99 29.78
CA TRP A 277 -25.35 -33.43 28.51
C TRP A 277 -24.35 -33.30 27.35
N ALA A 278 -23.66 -32.16 27.25
CA ALA A 278 -22.61 -31.93 26.26
C ALA A 278 -21.52 -33.00 26.35
N SER A 279 -21.05 -33.32 27.56
CA SER A 279 -20.05 -34.37 27.77
C SER A 279 -20.57 -35.76 27.38
N THR A 280 -21.86 -36.05 27.57
CA THR A 280 -22.46 -37.34 27.21
C THR A 280 -22.55 -37.50 25.69
N ASP A 281 -22.80 -36.40 24.98
CA ASP A 281 -22.94 -36.37 23.52
C ASP A 281 -21.62 -36.05 22.78
N GLY A 282 -20.49 -35.99 23.51
CA GLY A 282 -19.15 -35.77 22.94
C GLY A 282 -18.87 -34.32 22.51
N ILE A 283 -19.66 -33.35 23.00
CA ILE A 283 -19.44 -31.92 22.79
C ILE A 283 -18.41 -31.41 23.80
N THR A 284 -17.26 -30.96 23.31
CA THR A 284 -16.10 -30.53 24.14
C THR A 284 -16.01 -29.02 24.35
N ASP A 285 -16.98 -28.25 23.83
CA ASP A 285 -16.98 -26.79 23.94
C ASP A 285 -17.24 -26.32 25.38
N HIS A 286 -16.46 -25.35 25.83
CA HIS A 286 -16.66 -24.75 27.15
C HIS A 286 -17.90 -23.84 27.16
N LEU A 287 -18.91 -24.19 27.95
CA LEU A 287 -20.12 -23.38 28.12
C LEU A 287 -19.87 -22.25 29.14
N SER A 288 -20.36 -21.04 28.85
CA SER A 288 -20.25 -19.89 29.75
C SER A 288 -21.58 -19.61 30.45
N GLY A 289 -21.58 -19.62 31.78
CA GLY A 289 -22.77 -19.28 32.58
C GLY A 289 -23.31 -17.87 32.28
N ASP A 290 -22.43 -16.91 32.01
CA ASP A 290 -22.83 -15.52 31.68
C ASP A 290 -23.47 -15.42 30.29
N THR A 291 -22.98 -16.22 29.33
CA THR A 291 -23.59 -16.32 27.99
C THR A 291 -24.98 -16.95 28.09
N LEU A 292 -25.12 -17.99 28.92
CA LEU A 292 -26.38 -18.67 29.16
C LEU A 292 -27.41 -17.77 29.85
N LYS A 293 -26.99 -17.03 30.88
CA LYS A 293 -27.81 -16.02 31.54
C LYS A 293 -28.30 -14.97 30.55
N THR A 294 -27.40 -14.41 29.76
CA THR A 294 -27.74 -13.38 28.76
C THR A 294 -28.73 -13.92 27.71
N ALA A 295 -28.56 -15.16 27.26
CA ALA A 295 -29.46 -15.80 26.31
C ALA A 295 -30.87 -16.02 26.88
N LEU A 296 -30.98 -16.46 28.14
CA LEU A 296 -32.27 -16.69 28.80
C LEU A 296 -33.00 -15.37 29.08
N GLU A 297 -32.30 -14.34 29.56
CA GLU A 297 -32.87 -13.01 29.80
C GLU A 297 -33.39 -12.40 28.50
N ARG A 298 -32.59 -12.42 27.44
CA ARG A 298 -32.96 -11.89 26.12
C ARG A 298 -34.07 -12.69 25.44
N GLY A 299 -34.12 -13.99 25.67
CA GLY A 299 -35.12 -14.90 25.10
C GLY A 299 -36.46 -14.86 25.82
N SER A 300 -36.46 -14.43 27.09
CA SER A 300 -37.67 -14.36 27.89
C SER A 300 -38.67 -13.33 27.33
N PRO A 301 -39.98 -13.60 27.39
CA PRO A 301 -40.98 -12.61 27.05
C PRO A 301 -40.86 -11.45 28.04
N THR A 302 -40.69 -10.23 27.53
CA THR A 302 -40.82 -9.03 28.35
C THR A 302 -42.20 -9.06 28.98
N SER A 303 -42.26 -8.98 30.31
CA SER A 303 -43.49 -8.83 31.05
C SER A 303 -44.16 -7.53 30.61
N ILE A 304 -45.06 -7.62 29.63
CA ILE A 304 -46.15 -6.67 29.48
C ILE A 304 -47.08 -6.98 30.65
N SER A 305 -46.77 -6.40 31.81
CA SER A 305 -47.78 -6.15 32.83
C SER A 305 -48.83 -5.25 32.22
N GLY A 306 -50.10 -5.63 32.40
CA GLY A 306 -51.25 -5.10 31.69
C GLY A 306 -51.36 -3.57 31.64
N SER A 307 -51.94 -3.12 30.53
CA SER A 307 -52.81 -1.96 30.52
C SER A 307 -54.17 -2.48 30.06
N ASN A 308 -55.21 -2.04 30.77
CA ASN A 308 -56.62 -2.41 30.61
C ASN A 308 -57.11 -2.47 29.16
#